data_AF-A0A8H7WQ33-F1
#
_entry.id   AF-A0A8H7WQ33-F1
#
_cell.length_a   1.000
_cell.length_b   1.000
_cell.length_c   1.000
_cell.angle_alpha   90.00
_cell.angle_beta   90.00
_cell.angle_gamma   90.00
#
_symmetry.space_group_name_H-M   'P 1'
#
loop_
_entity.id
_entity.type
_entity.pdbx_description
1 polymer ?
#
loop_
_entity_poly.entity_id
_entity_poly.type
_entity_poly.pdbx_seq_one_letter_code
_entity_poly.pdbx_strand_id
1 'polypeptide(L)'
;MAVSFNNSGPFQFLVGPGPDRKLFTVHTAVVESLSAPLAVIMNGSMREAIHGVTTLEDVDKPTFVRFCKYAYLGDYTPAQQQLVLASSNFNGGESPTPMRDHMEGAFAASKKKEKKKKKSGFDFASLDDVEVLCGQCG
;
A
#
# COMPACT_ATOMS: atom_id res chain seq x y z
N MET A 1 -2.29 22.82 -7.04
CA MET A 1 -1.03 22.25 -7.57
C MET A 1 -1.42 21.22 -8.62
N ALA A 2 -1.11 21.44 -9.88
CA ALA A 2 -1.34 20.43 -10.91
C ALA A 2 -0.19 19.41 -10.83
N VAL A 3 -0.47 18.21 -10.34
CA VAL A 3 0.48 17.09 -10.40
C VAL A 3 0.50 16.58 -11.84
N SER A 4 1.58 16.84 -12.58
CA SER A 4 1.74 16.35 -13.95
C SER A 4 2.28 14.93 -13.95
N PHE A 5 1.39 13.94 -13.85
CA PHE A 5 1.73 12.51 -13.74
C PHE A 5 1.62 11.74 -15.05
N ASN A 6 1.30 12.42 -16.16
CA ASN A 6 0.98 11.83 -17.46
C ASN A 6 2.11 10.99 -18.11
N ASN A 7 3.30 10.93 -17.49
CA ASN A 7 4.45 10.19 -18.00
C ASN A 7 5.15 9.31 -16.95
N SER A 8 4.56 9.11 -15.76
CA SER A 8 5.14 8.21 -14.76
C SER A 8 4.62 6.79 -14.94
N GLY A 9 5.49 5.79 -14.74
CA GLY A 9 5.13 4.38 -14.87
C GLY A 9 4.01 3.96 -13.89
N PRO A 10 3.21 2.94 -14.26
CA PRO A 10 2.22 2.38 -13.37
C PRO A 10 2.86 1.51 -12.29
N PHE A 11 2.28 1.52 -11.09
CA PHE A 11 2.59 0.61 -9.98
C PHE A 11 1.30 0.00 -9.46
N GLN A 12 1.37 -1.26 -9.03
CA GLN A 12 0.19 -2.02 -8.64
C GLN A 12 0.11 -2.20 -7.12
N PHE A 13 -1.10 -2.05 -6.57
CA PHE A 13 -1.41 -2.29 -5.17
C PHE A 13 -2.45 -3.39 -5.06
N LEU A 14 -2.14 -4.44 -4.31
CA LEU A 14 -3.04 -5.54 -4.02
C LEU A 14 -3.65 -5.30 -2.63
N VAL A 15 -4.88 -4.81 -2.58
CA VAL A 15 -5.49 -4.21 -1.38
C VAL A 15 -6.61 -5.06 -0.82
N GLY A 16 -6.61 -5.22 0.50
CA GLY A 16 -7.63 -5.92 1.27
C GLY A 16 -7.14 -7.26 1.82
N PRO A 17 -7.86 -7.83 2.78
CA PRO A 17 -7.41 -9.00 3.51
C PRO A 17 -7.53 -10.29 2.69
N GLY A 18 -6.54 -11.17 2.86
CA GLY A 18 -6.60 -12.57 2.45
C GLY A 18 -6.91 -12.80 0.97
N PRO A 19 -7.81 -13.75 0.63
CA PRO A 19 -8.09 -14.12 -0.75
C PRO A 19 -8.91 -13.07 -1.52
N ASP A 20 -9.61 -12.16 -0.82
CA ASP A 20 -10.52 -11.18 -1.42
C ASP A 20 -9.82 -9.91 -1.89
N ARG A 21 -8.50 -9.84 -1.83
CA ARG A 21 -7.71 -8.68 -2.26
C ARG A 21 -7.99 -8.27 -3.71
N LYS A 22 -8.00 -6.95 -3.95
CA LYS A 22 -8.26 -6.35 -5.27
C LYS A 22 -7.02 -5.61 -5.74
N LEU A 23 -6.72 -5.75 -7.03
CA LEU A 23 -5.62 -5.04 -7.70
C LEU A 23 -6.05 -3.62 -8.09
N PHE A 24 -5.19 -2.65 -7.79
CA PHE A 24 -5.34 -1.25 -8.18
C PHE A 24 -4.06 -0.77 -8.87
N THR A 25 -4.19 -0.03 -9.96
CA THR A 25 -3.05 0.54 -10.69
C THR A 25 -3.00 2.04 -10.46
N VAL A 26 -1.85 2.55 -10.01
CA VAL A 26 -1.63 3.96 -9.68
C VAL A 26 -0.33 4.45 -10.30
N HIS A 27 -0.27 5.72 -10.65
CA HIS A 27 0.91 6.35 -11.23
C HIS A 27 1.93 6.69 -10.13
N THR A 28 3.18 6.24 -10.28
CA THR A 28 4.21 6.36 -9.23
C THR A 28 4.46 7.80 -8.80
N ALA A 29 4.52 8.75 -9.75
CA ALA A 29 4.80 10.15 -9.45
C ALA A 29 3.73 10.80 -8.56
N VAL A 30 2.47 10.37 -8.68
CA VAL A 30 1.39 10.88 -7.84
C VAL A 30 1.64 10.46 -6.39
N VAL A 31 1.88 9.17 -6.17
CA VAL A 31 2.01 8.61 -4.82
C VAL A 31 3.33 9.04 -4.17
N GLU A 32 4.40 9.18 -4.95
CA GLU A 32 5.70 9.69 -4.48
C GLU A 32 5.58 11.10 -3.89
N SER A 33 4.76 11.96 -4.49
CA SER A 33 4.52 13.32 -3.99
C SER A 33 3.76 13.36 -2.65
N LEU A 34 3.03 12.29 -2.32
CA LEU A 34 2.18 12.24 -1.12
C LEU A 34 2.89 11.60 0.08
N SER A 35 3.81 10.67 -0.17
CA SER A 35 4.38 9.85 0.90
C SER A 35 5.76 9.31 0.52
N ALA A 36 6.78 9.80 1.22
CA ALA A 36 8.15 9.32 1.07
C ALA A 36 8.30 7.80 1.33
N PRO A 37 7.65 7.19 2.35
CA PRO A 37 7.67 5.74 2.52
C PRO A 37 7.12 4.98 1.30
N LEU A 38 6.01 5.42 0.72
CA LEU A 38 5.44 4.78 -0.47
C LEU A 38 6.34 4.98 -1.69
N ALA A 39 6.98 6.14 -1.82
CA ALA A 39 8.00 6.40 -2.85
C ALA A 39 9.12 5.34 -2.81
N VAL A 40 9.63 5.03 -1.62
CA VAL A 40 10.68 4.00 -1.45
C VAL A 40 10.18 2.61 -1.84
N ILE A 41 8.92 2.26 -1.53
CA ILE A 41 8.33 0.96 -1.92
C ILE A 41 8.22 0.83 -3.44
N MET A 42 7.93 1.92 -4.15
CA MET A 42 7.74 1.90 -5.61
C MET A 42 9.04 2.07 -6.40
N ASN A 43 9.93 2.94 -5.95
CA ASN A 43 11.13 3.37 -6.68
C ASN A 43 12.43 2.80 -6.09
N GLY A 44 12.36 2.07 -4.97
CA GLY A 44 13.52 1.49 -4.29
C GLY A 44 14.04 0.20 -4.93
N SER A 45 14.90 -0.50 -4.18
CA SER A 45 15.48 -1.79 -4.60
C SER A 45 14.84 -3.00 -3.92
N MET A 46 13.67 -2.81 -3.31
CA MET A 46 12.91 -3.87 -2.65
C MET A 46 12.22 -4.77 -3.69
N ARG A 47 11.74 -5.94 -3.27
CA ARG A 47 11.08 -6.89 -4.17
C ARG A 47 9.85 -6.27 -4.82
N GLU A 48 9.10 -5.48 -4.06
CA GLU A 48 7.89 -4.79 -4.47
C GLU A 48 8.17 -3.81 -5.61
N ALA A 49 9.20 -2.97 -5.46
CA ALA A 49 9.67 -2.04 -6.49
C ALA A 49 10.09 -2.77 -7.77
N ILE A 50 10.87 -3.85 -7.64
CA ILE A 50 11.34 -4.65 -8.78
C ILE A 50 10.19 -5.33 -9.52
N HIS A 51 9.19 -5.84 -8.78
CA HIS A 51 8.02 -6.49 -9.36
C HIS A 51 6.96 -5.51 -9.85
N GLY A 52 7.02 -4.24 -9.43
CA GLY A 52 6.00 -3.22 -9.73
C GLY A 52 4.67 -3.49 -9.03
N VAL A 53 4.68 -4.22 -7.91
CA VAL A 53 3.48 -4.57 -7.15
C VAL A 53 3.78 -4.70 -5.66
N THR A 54 2.89 -4.16 -4.83
CA THR A 54 2.90 -4.34 -3.37
C THR A 54 1.56 -4.85 -2.87
N THR A 55 1.55 -5.47 -1.69
CA THR A 55 0.32 -5.97 -1.04
C THR A 55 0.05 -5.17 0.22
N LEU A 56 -1.20 -4.72 0.40
CA LEU A 56 -1.69 -3.99 1.57
C LEU A 56 -2.88 -4.76 2.15
N GLU A 57 -2.61 -5.69 3.07
CA GLU A 57 -3.63 -6.54 3.68
C GLU A 57 -4.43 -5.82 4.76
N ASP A 58 -3.79 -4.88 5.47
CA ASP A 58 -4.38 -4.09 6.55
C ASP A 58 -5.26 -2.92 6.07
N VAL A 59 -5.24 -2.64 4.77
CA VAL A 59 -5.98 -1.52 4.18
C VAL A 59 -7.22 -2.06 3.48
N ASP A 60 -8.38 -1.53 3.86
CA ASP A 60 -9.62 -1.85 3.19
C ASP A 60 -9.70 -1.17 1.82
N LYS A 61 -10.38 -1.85 0.89
CA LYS A 61 -10.57 -1.38 -0.49
C LYS A 61 -11.16 0.05 -0.56
N PRO A 62 -12.24 0.40 0.18
CA PRO A 62 -12.80 1.75 0.08
C PRO A 62 -11.86 2.83 0.64
N THR A 63 -11.06 2.54 1.66
CA THR A 63 -10.01 3.46 2.14
C THR A 63 -8.97 3.71 1.06
N PHE A 64 -8.50 2.68 0.37
CA PHE A 64 -7.54 2.86 -0.71
C PHE A 64 -8.13 3.63 -1.89
N VAL A 65 -9.40 3.44 -2.24
CA VAL A 65 -10.08 4.26 -3.26
C VAL A 65 -10.11 5.73 -2.87
N ARG A 66 -10.36 6.05 -1.59
CA ARG A 66 -10.31 7.44 -1.10
C ARG A 66 -8.91 8.02 -1.18
N PHE A 67 -7.89 7.23 -0.86
CA PHE A 67 -6.49 7.61 -1.05
C PHE A 67 -6.19 7.95 -2.52
N CYS A 68 -6.64 7.12 -3.47
CA CYS A 68 -6.48 7.42 -4.90
C CYS A 68 -7.22 8.69 -5.32
N LYS A 69 -8.45 8.92 -4.83
CA LYS A 69 -9.18 10.16 -5.12
C LYS A 69 -8.41 11.37 -4.64
N TYR A 70 -7.92 11.34 -3.40
CA TYR A 70 -7.09 12.40 -2.87
C TYR A 70 -5.82 12.60 -3.71
N ALA A 71 -5.18 11.52 -4.12
CA ALA A 71 -3.96 11.55 -4.90
C ALA A 71 -4.13 12.25 -6.27
N TYR A 72 -5.23 11.96 -6.98
CA TYR A 72 -5.47 12.50 -8.31
C TYR A 72 -6.24 13.82 -8.33
N LEU A 73 -7.21 14.00 -7.43
CA LEU A 73 -8.12 15.16 -7.42
C LEU A 73 -7.74 16.18 -6.33
N GLY A 74 -6.91 15.80 -5.36
CA GLY A 74 -6.60 16.63 -4.18
C GLY A 74 -7.70 16.65 -3.13
N ASP A 75 -8.78 15.89 -3.31
CA ASP A 75 -9.94 15.85 -2.41
C ASP A 75 -10.55 14.43 -2.32
N TYR A 76 -11.19 14.13 -1.18
CA TYR A 76 -11.93 12.90 -0.94
C TYR A 76 -13.00 13.10 0.14
N THR A 77 -14.11 12.37 0.02
CA THR A 77 -15.11 12.32 1.09
C THR A 77 -14.61 11.43 2.23
N PRO A 78 -14.61 11.86 3.50
CA PRO A 78 -14.22 11.03 4.64
C PRO A 78 -15.26 9.96 4.98
N ALA A 79 -14.83 8.88 5.66
CA ALA A 79 -15.75 7.84 6.11
C ALA A 79 -16.49 8.30 7.37
N GLN A 80 -17.75 7.88 7.54
CA GLN A 80 -18.45 8.10 8.80
C GLN A 80 -17.76 7.29 9.89
N GLN A 81 -17.27 7.97 10.93
CA GLN A 81 -16.61 7.32 12.05
C GLN A 81 -17.66 6.63 12.92
N GLN A 82 -17.49 5.34 13.17
CA GLN A 82 -18.33 4.62 14.12
C GLN A 82 -17.72 4.76 15.53
N LEU A 83 -18.28 5.64 16.35
CA LEU A 83 -17.89 5.78 17.75
C LEU A 83 -18.32 4.52 18.53
N VAL A 84 -17.35 3.68 18.86
CA VAL A 84 -17.55 2.59 19.84
C VAL A 84 -17.27 3.18 21.21
N LEU A 85 -18.32 3.49 21.96
CA LEU A 85 -18.20 3.89 23.36
C LEU A 85 -17.69 2.68 24.16
N ALA A 86 -16.41 2.72 24.56
CA ALA A 86 -15.83 1.72 25.44
C ALA A 86 -16.46 1.84 26.83
N SER A 87 -17.37 0.93 27.17
CA SER A 87 -17.73 0.68 28.57
C SER A 87 -16.53 0.02 29.25
N SER A 88 -15.74 0.85 29.93
CA SER A 88 -14.55 0.48 30.68
C SER A 88 -14.92 -0.22 31.99
N ASN A 89 -14.71 -1.54 32.07
CA ASN A 89 -14.49 -2.22 33.34
C ASN A 89 -13.00 -2.55 33.46
N PHE A 90 -12.17 -1.54 33.77
CA PHE A 90 -10.79 -1.75 34.19
C PHE A 90 -10.81 -2.27 35.63
N ASN A 91 -10.75 -3.59 35.81
CA ASN A 91 -10.42 -4.16 37.10
C ASN A 91 -8.89 -4.24 37.17
N GLY A 92 -8.29 -3.36 37.97
CA GLY A 92 -6.85 -3.25 38.12
C GLY A 92 -6.25 -4.42 38.90
N GLY A 93 -5.02 -4.77 38.54
CA GLY A 93 -4.11 -5.49 39.41
C GLY A 93 -3.12 -6.38 38.68
N GLU A 94 -1.98 -5.84 38.23
CA GLU A 94 -0.67 -6.33 38.67
C GLU A 94 0.50 -5.45 38.19
N SER A 95 1.52 -5.47 39.04
CA SER A 95 2.66 -4.58 39.25
C SER A 95 3.77 -4.61 38.19
N PRO A 96 4.66 -3.59 38.18
CA PRO A 96 5.77 -3.51 37.23
C PRO A 96 6.90 -4.46 37.60
N THR A 97 7.38 -5.26 36.65
CA THR A 97 8.66 -5.97 36.76
C THR A 97 9.81 -5.13 36.16
N PRO A 98 10.91 -4.94 36.91
CA PRO A 98 12.06 -4.16 36.46
C PRO A 98 13.02 -4.98 35.59
N MET A 99 13.74 -4.25 34.72
CA MET A 99 14.92 -4.56 33.90
C MET A 99 15.53 -5.97 33.96
N ARG A 100 15.77 -6.55 32.77
CA ARG A 100 16.87 -7.49 32.52
C ARG A 100 17.51 -7.25 31.14
N ASP A 101 18.73 -6.77 31.24
CA ASP A 101 19.93 -6.77 30.40
C ASP A 101 19.91 -7.13 28.89
N HIS A 102 20.61 -6.22 28.19
CA HIS A 102 21.41 -6.34 26.98
C HIS A 102 22.05 -7.73 26.73
N MET A 103 21.92 -8.25 25.50
CA MET A 103 22.89 -9.17 24.91
C MET A 103 23.06 -8.88 23.43
N GLU A 104 24.23 -8.36 23.10
CA GLU A 104 24.80 -8.23 21.77
C GLU A 104 25.02 -9.65 21.20
N GLY A 105 24.49 -9.94 20.00
CA GLY A 105 24.52 -11.28 19.42
C GLY A 105 24.75 -11.27 17.91
N ALA A 106 26.03 -11.11 17.56
CA ALA A 106 26.76 -11.52 16.35
C ALA A 106 26.02 -11.78 15.02
N PHE A 107 26.54 -11.12 13.98
CA PHE A 107 26.29 -11.41 12.57
C PHE A 107 26.61 -12.88 12.24
N ALA A 108 25.72 -13.52 11.47
CA ALA A 108 26.03 -14.74 10.74
C ALA A 108 25.59 -14.57 9.29
N ALA A 109 26.57 -14.28 8.44
CA ALA A 109 26.42 -14.34 6.99
C ALA A 109 26.15 -15.79 6.55
N SER A 110 25.10 -16.02 5.76
CA SER A 110 24.93 -17.29 5.07
C SER A 110 24.51 -17.08 3.61
N LYS A 111 25.26 -17.76 2.74
CA LYS A 111 25.29 -17.56 1.29
C LYS A 111 24.15 -18.30 0.57
N LYS A 112 23.64 -17.64 -0.48
CA LYS A 112 23.34 -18.19 -1.83
C LYS A 112 22.39 -19.39 -1.95
N LYS A 113 21.24 -19.17 -2.59
CA LYS A 113 20.88 -19.89 -3.82
C LYS A 113 19.73 -19.25 -4.61
N GLU A 114 20.09 -18.82 -5.79
CA GLU A 114 19.26 -18.58 -6.97
C GLU A 114 18.47 -19.85 -7.36
N LYS A 115 17.19 -19.72 -7.73
CA LYS A 115 16.50 -20.65 -8.65
C LYS A 115 15.18 -20.08 -9.20
N LYS A 116 15.28 -19.60 -10.45
CA LYS A 116 14.41 -19.84 -11.62
C LYS A 116 12.87 -19.74 -11.49
N LYS A 117 12.39 -18.57 -11.95
CA LYS A 117 11.22 -18.30 -12.84
C LYS A 117 10.30 -19.48 -13.20
N LYS A 118 9.01 -19.34 -12.88
CA LYS A 118 7.90 -19.81 -13.72
C LYS A 118 6.87 -18.67 -13.86
N LYS A 119 6.72 -18.20 -15.11
CA LYS A 119 5.61 -17.37 -15.60
C LYS A 119 4.56 -18.31 -16.19
N SER A 120 3.32 -18.15 -15.78
CA SER A 120 2.10 -18.47 -16.54
C SER A 120 0.97 -18.01 -15.62
N GLY A 121 0.46 -16.81 -15.79
CA GLY A 121 -0.44 -16.47 -16.88
C GLY A 121 -1.79 -16.32 -16.21
N PHE A 122 -2.22 -15.08 -16.03
CA PHE A 122 -3.59 -14.81 -15.61
C PHE A 122 -4.12 -13.75 -16.55
N ASP A 123 -5.03 -14.21 -17.41
CA ASP A 123 -5.54 -13.46 -18.52
C ASP A 123 -6.37 -12.29 -18.03
N PHE A 124 -5.98 -11.13 -18.56
CA PHE A 124 -6.70 -9.88 -18.52
C PHE A 124 -7.93 -10.03 -19.42
N ALA A 125 -9.11 -10.01 -18.83
CA ALA A 125 -10.34 -9.72 -19.56
C ALA A 125 -11.30 -8.96 -18.65
N SER A 126 -11.68 -7.78 -19.14
CA SER A 126 -12.82 -6.95 -18.75
C SER A 126 -12.69 -6.22 -17.41
N LEU A 127 -12.33 -4.94 -17.52
CA LEU A 127 -13.16 -3.92 -16.87
C LEU A 127 -13.16 -2.69 -17.77
N ASP A 128 -14.05 -2.77 -18.76
CA ASP A 128 -14.68 -1.62 -19.38
C ASP A 128 -15.34 -0.79 -18.26
N ASP A 129 -15.33 0.54 -18.40
CA ASP A 129 -15.94 1.53 -17.50
C ASP A 129 -15.14 1.99 -16.25
N VAL A 130 -13.90 2.43 -16.46
CA VAL A 130 -13.44 3.69 -15.85
C VAL A 130 -13.13 4.65 -17.00
N GLU A 131 -14.20 5.22 -17.58
CA GLU A 131 -14.07 6.46 -18.34
C GLU A 131 -13.65 7.58 -17.37
N VAL A 132 -12.34 7.71 -17.14
CA VAL A 132 -11.79 9.00 -16.75
C VAL A 132 -11.65 9.78 -18.04
N LEU A 133 -12.68 10.58 -18.30
CA LEU A 133 -12.76 11.58 -19.34
C LEU A 133 -11.47 12.41 -19.38
N CYS A 134 -10.53 12.03 -20.24
CA CYS A 134 -9.55 12.97 -20.76
C CYS A 134 -10.32 13.90 -21.71
N GLY A 135 -10.97 14.91 -21.13
CA GLY A 135 -11.56 16.01 -21.88
C GLY A 135 -10.46 16.67 -22.70
N GLN A 136 -10.55 16.53 -24.01
CA GLN A 136 -9.71 17.26 -24.95
C GLN A 136 -10.12 18.73 -24.90
N CYS A 137 -9.16 19.61 -24.62
CA CYS A 137 -9.23 21.01 -24.98
C CYS A 137 -7.97 21.34 -25.78
N GLY A 138 -8.14 21.75 -27.03
CA GLY A 138 -7.08 22.26 -27.91
C GLY A 138 -7.12 21.65 -29.29
#